data_AF-A0A661IT17-F1
#
_entry.id   AF-A0A661IT17-F1
#
_cell.length_a   1.000
_cell.length_b   1.000
_cell.length_c   1.000
_cell.angle_alpha   90.00
_cell.angle_beta   90.00
_cell.angle_gamma   90.00
#
_symmetry.space_group_name_H-M   'P 1'
#
loop_
_entity.id
_entity.type
_entity.pdbx_description
1 polymer ?
#
loop_
_entity_poly.entity_id
_entity_poly.type
_entity_poly.pdbx_seq_one_letter_code
_entity_poly.pdbx_strand_id
1 'polypeptide(L)'
;MFDNLENTLKLILEKLEYNEELLQLSISTLTTKKEVARFLNKSDRTIDNYVKNKTLKKDIHYFYNEKNRVEFIPFAILKFKKAPQVISAPIIDITKKIYHSSVNSITQGLKVG
;
A
#
# COMPACT_ATOMS: atom_id res chain seq x y z
N MET A 1 14.42 -0.52 -44.61
CA MET A 1 13.43 0.59 -44.44
C MET A 1 12.75 0.49 -43.08
N PHE A 2 12.41 -0.72 -42.62
CA PHE A 2 11.89 -0.95 -41.26
C PHE A 2 12.96 -0.82 -40.17
N ASP A 3 14.24 -0.98 -40.49
CA ASP A 3 15.34 -0.89 -39.51
C ASP A 3 15.44 0.49 -38.85
N ASN A 4 15.16 1.56 -39.60
CA ASN A 4 15.13 2.92 -39.07
C ASN A 4 13.97 3.08 -38.06
N LEU A 5 12.81 2.50 -38.36
CA LEU A 5 11.67 2.51 -37.45
C LEU A 5 11.93 1.70 -36.18
N GLU A 6 12.50 0.50 -36.31
CA GLU A 6 12.84 -0.35 -35.17
C GLU A 6 13.88 0.33 -34.26
N ASN A 7 14.92 0.92 -34.85
CA ASN A 7 15.94 1.66 -34.10
C ASN A 7 15.35 2.90 -33.42
N THR A 8 14.40 3.59 -34.08
CA THR A 8 13.68 4.71 -33.47
C THR A 8 12.84 4.26 -32.28
N LEU A 9 12.15 3.12 -32.39
CA LEU A 9 11.35 2.57 -31.28
C LEU A 9 12.22 2.16 -30.09
N LYS A 10 13.37 1.50 -30.34
CA LYS A 10 14.34 1.16 -29.28
C LYS A 10 14.87 2.41 -28.58
N LEU A 11 15.21 3.45 -29.34
CA LEU A 11 15.68 4.72 -28.78
C LEU A 11 14.61 5.44 -27.95
N ILE A 12 13.34 5.40 -28.38
CA ILE A 12 12.23 5.95 -27.60
C ILE A 12 12.08 5.20 -26.28
N LEU A 13 12.15 3.87 -26.30
CA LEU A 13 12.04 3.04 -25.10
C LEU A 13 13.16 3.37 -24.11
N GLU A 14 14.42 3.40 -24.57
CA GLU A 14 15.58 3.73 -23.74
C GLU A 14 15.44 5.12 -23.08
N LYS A 15 15.00 6.12 -23.84
CA LYS A 15 14.76 7.47 -23.29
C LYS A 15 13.61 7.50 -22.27
N LEU A 16 12.58 6.67 -22.44
CA LEU A 16 11.49 6.58 -21.48
C LEU A 16 11.96 5.94 -20.16
N GLU A 17 12.75 4.87 -20.24
CA GLU A 17 13.36 4.22 -19.07
C GLU A 17 14.28 5.18 -18.32
N TYR A 18 15.17 5.88 -19.03
CA TYR A 18 16.04 6.89 -18.44
C TYR A 18 15.25 8.03 -17.76
N ASN A 19 14.18 8.51 -18.40
CA ASN A 19 13.30 9.51 -17.79
C ASN A 19 12.57 8.99 -16.55
N GLU A 20 12.19 7.71 -16.52
CA GLU A 20 11.60 7.08 -15.34
C GLU A 20 12.60 7.06 -14.17
N GLU A 21 13.85 6.70 -14.41
CA GLU A 21 14.92 6.75 -13.41
C GLU A 21 15.15 8.17 -12.86
N LEU A 22 15.26 9.16 -13.74
CA LEU A 22 15.40 10.56 -13.33
C LEU A 22 14.21 11.06 -12.51
N LEU A 23 12.99 10.67 -12.90
CA LEU A 23 11.79 10.98 -12.14
C LEU A 23 11.83 10.31 -10.76
N GLN A 24 12.21 9.04 -10.67
CA GLN A 24 12.35 8.35 -9.38
C GLN A 24 13.38 9.05 -8.46
N LEU A 25 14.52 9.47 -9.01
CA LEU A 25 15.53 10.24 -8.28
C LEU A 25 15.00 11.60 -7.79
N SER A 26 14.20 12.28 -8.62
CA SER A 26 13.59 13.57 -8.24
C SER A 26 12.47 13.45 -7.19
N ILE A 27 11.82 12.28 -7.10
CA ILE A 27 10.73 11.99 -6.13
C ILE A 27 11.28 11.38 -4.82
N SER A 28 12.61 11.33 -4.64
CA SER A 28 13.28 10.80 -3.43
C SER A 28 12.84 11.42 -2.09
N THR A 29 12.03 12.47 -2.11
CA THR A 29 11.37 13.09 -0.94
C THR A 29 10.01 12.48 -0.59
N LEU A 30 9.60 11.32 -1.11
CA LEU A 30 8.36 10.64 -0.69
C LEU A 30 8.63 9.45 0.23
N THR A 31 9.62 9.56 1.11
CA THR A 31 10.04 8.47 2.00
C THR A 31 9.46 8.60 3.41
N THR A 32 9.05 9.80 3.83
CA THR A 32 8.48 10.01 5.17
C THR A 32 6.95 10.08 5.17
N LYS A 33 6.35 9.76 6.32
CA LYS A 33 4.90 9.87 6.53
C LYS A 33 4.34 11.25 6.16
N LYS A 34 5.00 12.32 6.59
CA LYS A 34 4.53 13.70 6.35
C LYS A 34 4.51 14.03 4.86
N GLU A 35 5.54 13.61 4.14
CA GLU A 35 5.65 13.84 2.70
C GLU A 35 4.60 13.05 1.93
N VAL A 36 4.40 11.78 2.30
CA VAL A 36 3.34 10.92 1.74
C VAL A 36 1.95 11.47 2.04
N ALA A 37 1.70 11.95 3.26
CA ALA A 37 0.43 12.57 3.65
C ALA A 37 0.13 13.80 2.79
N ARG A 38 1.11 14.71 2.65
CA ARG A 38 1.02 15.89 1.79
C ARG A 38 0.77 15.50 0.33
N PHE A 39 1.52 14.53 -0.18
CA PHE A 39 1.42 14.08 -1.57
C PHE A 39 0.06 13.44 -1.90
N LEU A 40 -0.49 12.65 -0.99
CA LEU A 40 -1.80 12.01 -1.15
C LEU A 40 -2.98 12.94 -0.76
N ASN A 41 -2.69 14.15 -0.30
CA ASN A 41 -3.67 15.09 0.25
C ASN A 41 -4.52 14.44 1.38
N LYS A 42 -3.84 13.82 2.35
CA LYS A 42 -4.42 13.15 3.52
C LYS A 42 -3.73 13.62 4.80
N SER A 43 -4.36 13.34 5.94
CA SER A 43 -3.73 13.55 7.25
C SER A 43 -2.71 12.45 7.58
N ASP A 44 -1.70 12.77 8.37
CA ASP A 44 -0.73 11.79 8.91
C ASP A 44 -1.44 10.59 9.55
N ARG A 45 -2.52 10.85 10.31
CA ARG A 45 -3.35 9.81 10.94
C ARG A 45 -3.99 8.87 9.91
N THR A 46 -4.38 9.38 8.75
CA THR A 46 -4.90 8.54 7.66
C THR A 46 -3.82 7.63 7.09
N ILE A 47 -2.59 8.12 6.97
CA ILE A 47 -1.45 7.31 6.52
C ILE A 47 -1.14 6.21 7.54
N ASP A 48 -1.15 6.53 8.85
CA ASP A 48 -1.00 5.53 9.91
C ASP A 48 -2.12 4.47 9.83
N ASN A 49 -3.37 4.90 9.57
CA ASN A 49 -4.49 3.98 9.36
C ASN A 49 -4.30 3.10 8.13
N TYR A 50 -3.77 3.63 7.02
CA TYR A 50 -3.49 2.86 5.81
C TYR A 50 -2.45 1.76 6.04
N VAL A 51 -1.44 2.06 6.85
CA VAL A 51 -0.44 1.05 7.27
C VAL A 51 -1.12 0.01 8.19
N LYS A 52 -1.90 0.46 9.18
CA LYS A 52 -2.56 -0.41 10.17
C LYS A 52 -3.60 -1.35 9.53
N ASN A 53 -4.39 -0.85 8.58
CA ASN A 53 -5.47 -1.61 7.93
C ASN A 53 -5.01 -2.34 6.65
N LYS A 54 -3.70 -2.36 6.36
CA LYS A 54 -3.08 -3.01 5.19
C LYS A 54 -3.49 -2.43 3.83
N THR A 55 -4.02 -1.21 3.79
CA THR A 55 -4.21 -0.45 2.53
C THR A 55 -2.87 -0.17 1.88
N LEU A 56 -1.90 0.31 2.67
CA LEU A 56 -0.48 0.30 2.29
C LEU A 56 0.14 -0.96 2.87
N LYS A 57 0.79 -1.75 2.01
CA LYS A 57 1.36 -3.07 2.33
C LYS A 57 2.87 -2.99 2.53
N LYS A 58 3.38 -3.67 3.57
CA LYS A 58 4.82 -3.83 3.83
C LYS A 58 5.49 -4.52 2.64
N ASP A 59 6.72 -4.11 2.33
CA ASP A 59 7.57 -4.59 1.24
C ASP A 59 7.00 -4.33 -0.17
N ILE A 60 5.91 -3.56 -0.25
CA ILE A 60 5.30 -3.10 -1.50
C ILE A 60 5.25 -1.57 -1.50
N HIS A 61 4.71 -0.96 -0.45
CA HIS A 61 4.53 0.49 -0.34
C HIS A 61 5.47 1.13 0.69
N TYR A 62 5.93 0.36 1.67
CA TYR A 62 6.83 0.80 2.72
C TYR A 62 7.64 -0.38 3.26
N PHE A 63 8.75 -0.09 3.93
CA PHE A 63 9.55 -1.04 4.70
C PHE A 63 9.94 -0.42 6.05
N TYR A 64 10.53 -1.22 6.94
CA TYR A 64 11.16 -0.71 8.16
C TYR A 64 12.66 -0.60 7.91
N ASN A 65 13.22 0.60 8.07
CA ASN A 65 14.67 0.79 7.92
C ASN A 65 15.44 0.29 9.14
N GLU A 66 16.77 0.40 9.12
CA GLU A 66 17.68 -0.05 10.19
C GLU A 66 17.35 0.53 11.57
N LYS A 67 16.68 1.70 11.61
CA LYS A 67 16.25 2.36 12.86
C LYS A 67 14.84 1.95 13.29
N ASN A 68 14.30 0.90 12.69
CA ASN A 68 12.94 0.40 12.88
C ASN A 68 11.85 1.48 12.61
N ARG A 69 12.13 2.42 11.71
CA ARG A 69 11.17 3.45 11.29
C ARG A 69 10.56 3.06 9.96
N VAL A 70 9.28 3.39 9.79
CA VAL A 70 8.57 3.22 8.53
C VAL A 70 9.15 4.18 7.49
N GLU A 71 9.58 3.62 6.37
CA GLU A 71 10.08 4.34 5.21
C GLU A 71 9.29 3.92 3.97
N PHE A 72 8.75 4.90 3.26
CA PHE A 72 7.87 4.68 2.13
C PHE A 72 8.66 4.57 0.83
N ILE A 73 8.16 3.74 -0.09
CA ILE A 73 8.74 3.53 -1.42
C ILE A 73 8.10 4.55 -2.36
N PRO A 74 8.82 5.59 -2.81
CA PRO A 74 8.25 6.72 -3.53
C PRO A 74 7.40 6.33 -4.76
N PHE A 75 7.93 5.42 -5.57
CA PHE A 75 7.27 4.95 -6.79
C PHE A 75 5.99 4.15 -6.50
N ALA A 76 5.97 3.36 -5.44
CA ALA A 76 4.78 2.62 -5.04
C ALA A 76 3.67 3.57 -4.55
N ILE A 77 4.02 4.64 -3.84
CA ILE A 77 3.07 5.68 -3.43
C ILE A 77 2.53 6.46 -4.63
N LEU A 78 3.37 6.75 -5.63
CA LEU A 78 2.93 7.35 -6.89
C LEU A 78 1.89 6.47 -7.60
N LYS A 79 2.17 5.16 -7.73
CA LYS A 79 1.23 4.19 -8.31
C LYS A 79 -0.07 4.11 -7.52
N PHE A 80 0.01 4.08 -6.19
CA PHE A 80 -1.15 4.06 -5.30
C PHE A 80 -2.07 5.27 -5.50
N LYS A 81 -1.52 6.48 -5.72
CA LYS A 81 -2.31 7.68 -5.99
C LYS A 81 -3.05 7.63 -7.34
N LYS A 82 -2.43 7.01 -8.35
CA LYS A 82 -2.96 6.91 -9.71
C LYS A 82 -3.99 5.79 -9.88
N ALA A 83 -3.91 4.74 -9.06
CA ALA A 83 -4.84 3.63 -9.13
C ALA A 83 -6.25 4.05 -8.64
N PRO A 84 -7.33 3.71 -9.36
CA PRO A 84 -8.67 3.79 -8.78
C PRO A 84 -8.69 2.86 -7.57
N GLN A 85 -8.93 3.44 -6.39
CA GLN A 85 -9.06 2.70 -5.14
C GLN A 85 -10.35 1.89 -5.24
N VAL A 86 -10.31 0.73 -5.91
CA VAL A 86 -11.38 -0.24 -5.82
C VAL A 86 -11.40 -0.62 -4.35
N ILE A 87 -12.44 -0.19 -3.64
CA ILE A 87 -12.66 -0.50 -2.23
C ILE A 87 -12.81 -2.01 -2.17
N SER A 88 -11.71 -2.75 -2.02
CA SER A 88 -11.80 -4.12 -1.58
C SER A 88 -12.35 -4.03 -0.17
N ALA A 89 -13.61 -4.42 -0.02
CA ALA A 89 -14.30 -4.49 1.26
C ALA A 89 -13.36 -5.09 2.32
N PRO A 90 -13.41 -4.62 3.58
CA PRO A 90 -12.55 -5.16 4.62
C PRO A 90 -12.69 -6.69 4.64
N ILE A 91 -11.56 -7.40 4.57
CA ILE A 91 -11.52 -8.84 4.79
C ILE A 91 -11.96 -9.02 6.26
N ILE A 92 -13.23 -9.35 6.45
CA ILE A 92 -13.76 -9.75 7.75
C ILE A 92 -13.05 -11.05 8.09
N ASP A 93 -12.23 -11.04 9.14
CA ASP A 93 -11.69 -12.26 9.71
C ASP A 93 -12.85 -13.06 10.31
N ILE A 94 -13.34 -14.03 9.55
CA ILE A 94 -14.53 -14.84 9.83
C ILE A 94 -14.33 -15.75 11.08
N THR A 95 -13.15 -15.71 11.72
CA THR A 95 -12.82 -16.63 12.81
C THR A 95 -13.22 -16.15 14.21
N LYS A 96 -13.65 -14.90 14.40
CA LYS A 96 -14.28 -14.48 15.67
C LYS A 96 -15.80 -14.55 15.58
N LYS A 97 -16.37 -15.72 15.89
CA LYS A 97 -17.78 -15.81 16.29
C LYS A 97 -17.98 -14.95 17.54
N ILE A 98 -18.60 -13.80 17.36
CA ILE A 98 -19.13 -13.00 18.48
C ILE A 98 -20.46 -13.65 18.86
N TYR A 99 -20.48 -14.38 19.97
CA TYR A 99 -21.71 -14.90 20.55
C TYR A 99 -22.43 -13.77 21.29
N HIS A 100 -23.75 -13.67 21.11
CA HIS A 100 -24.58 -12.82 21.96
C HIS A 100 -24.52 -13.35 23.40
N SER A 101 -24.62 -12.47 24.41
CA SER A 101 -24.50 -12.84 25.84
C SER A 101 -25.44 -13.96 26.26
N SER A 102 -26.61 -14.07 25.62
CA SER A 102 -27.59 -15.14 25.84
C SER A 102 -27.15 -16.54 25.38
N VAL A 103 -26.11 -16.66 24.55
CA VAL A 103 -25.61 -17.96 24.03
C VAL A 103 -24.50 -18.53 24.92
N ASN A 104 -23.82 -17.70 25.72
CA ASN A 104 -22.76 -18.15 26.63
C ASN A 104 -23.27 -19.04 27.77
N SER A 105 -24.55 -18.91 28.15
CA SER A 105 -25.20 -19.70 29.20
C SER A 105 -25.45 -21.15 28.79
N ILE A 106 -25.63 -21.41 27.49
CA ILE A 106 -25.96 -22.74 26.95
C ILE A 106 -24.71 -23.61 26.86
N THR A 107 -23.56 -23.02 26.51
CA THR A 107 -22.31 -23.76 26.31
C THR A 107 -21.60 -24.12 27.62
N GLN A 108 -21.95 -23.48 28.75
CA GLN A 108 -21.36 -23.78 30.06
C GLN A 108 -22.30 -24.51 31.03
N GLY A 109 -23.52 -24.89 30.61
CA GLY A 109 -24.56 -25.35 31.53
C GLY A 109 -25.36 -26.55 31.05
N LEU A 110 -24.73 -27.72 30.96
CA LEU A 110 -25.40 -29.02 31.00
C LEU A 110 -24.53 -29.99 31.83
N LYS A 111 -24.58 -29.85 33.15
CA LYS A 111 -24.25 -30.97 34.05
C LYS A 111 -25.49 -31.86 34.10
N VAL A 112 -25.43 -32.98 33.38
CA VAL A 112 -26.37 -34.09 33.60
C VAL A 112 -25.99 -34.74 34.93
N GLY A 113 -26.94 -34.78 35.87
CA GLY A 113 -26.84 -35.56 37.10
C GLY A 113 -27.25 -37.01 36.87
#